data_AF-A0A9E3A2U9-F1
#
_entry.id   AF-A0A9E3A2U9-F1
#
_cell.length_a   1.000
_cell.length_b   1.000
_cell.length_c   1.000
_cell.angle_alpha   90.00
_cell.angle_beta   90.00
_cell.angle_gamma   90.00
#
_symmetry.space_group_name_H-M   'P 1'
#
loop_
_entity.id
_entity.type
_entity.pdbx_description
1 polymer ?
#
loop_
_entity_poly.entity_id
_entity_poly.type
_entity_poly.pdbx_seq_one_letter_code
_entity_poly.pdbx_strand_id
1 'polypeptide(L)'
;MLIDRACPGGGWNAGNGIVYGTPLRPHVDDTAVTLLALRQRKQDPIVESGLLWLERTIPDVSSPWSVAWATLALAAYDKSVEAVLSWLGSAPDRCVFEHTGTLAMVCLAFDYSNTLSALRGKYEHYPS
;
A
#
# COMPACT_ATOMS: atom_id res chain seq x y z
N MET A 1 16.49 -2.24 7.51
CA MET A 1 16.09 -3.40 6.69
C MET A 1 15.05 -3.06 5.63
N LEU A 2 13.91 -2.41 5.92
CA LEU A 2 12.96 -1.99 4.86
C LEU A 2 13.37 -0.68 4.17
N ILE A 3 13.80 0.32 4.94
CA ILE A 3 14.28 1.61 4.40
C ILE A 3 15.42 1.41 3.39
N ASP A 4 16.36 0.52 3.68
CA ASP A 4 17.52 0.22 2.83
C ASP A 4 17.16 -0.45 1.49
N ARG A 5 15.90 -0.89 1.34
CA ARG A 5 15.40 -1.58 0.14
C ARG A 5 14.57 -0.68 -0.79
N ALA A 6 14.42 0.60 -0.44
CA ALA A 6 13.66 1.52 -1.27
C ALA A 6 14.25 1.61 -2.68
N CYS A 7 13.37 1.67 -3.68
CA CYS A 7 13.76 1.90 -5.06
C CYS A 7 14.17 3.37 -5.25
N PRO A 8 15.14 3.65 -6.13
CA PRO A 8 15.41 5.02 -6.57
C PRO A 8 14.13 5.65 -7.14
N GLY A 9 13.78 6.86 -6.68
CA GLY A 9 12.54 7.55 -7.07
C GLY A 9 11.30 7.21 -6.24
N GLY A 10 11.45 6.36 -5.20
CA GLY A 10 10.39 6.02 -4.26
C GLY A 10 9.81 4.63 -4.47
N GLY A 11 9.12 4.13 -3.45
CA GLY A 11 8.45 2.83 -3.47
C GLY A 11 9.38 1.64 -3.20
N TRP A 12 8.79 0.44 -3.18
CA TRP A 12 9.46 -0.83 -2.96
C TRP A 12 9.00 -1.88 -3.98
N ASN A 13 9.84 -2.89 -4.18
CA ASN A 13 9.46 -4.16 -4.78
C ASN A 13 9.84 -5.31 -3.81
N ALA A 14 9.52 -6.55 -4.16
CA ALA A 14 9.89 -7.72 -3.35
C ALA A 14 11.43 -7.87 -3.14
N GLY A 15 12.24 -7.27 -4.00
CA GLY A 15 13.69 -7.37 -4.06
C GLY A 15 14.43 -6.12 -3.56
N ASN A 16 15.65 -5.94 -4.08
CA ASN A 16 16.46 -4.75 -3.84
C ASN A 16 16.05 -3.65 -4.82
N GLY A 17 16.11 -2.39 -4.39
CA GLY A 17 15.90 -1.25 -5.28
C GLY A 17 16.93 -1.14 -6.42
N ILE A 18 18.11 -1.75 -6.26
CA ILE A 18 19.18 -1.79 -7.25
C ILE A 18 19.78 -3.20 -7.30
N VAL A 19 19.97 -3.75 -8.51
CA VAL A 19 20.66 -5.02 -8.75
C VAL A 19 21.71 -4.82 -9.83
N TYR A 20 22.97 -5.19 -9.55
CA TYR A 20 24.13 -4.97 -10.43
C TYR A 20 24.24 -3.53 -10.96
N GLY A 21 23.96 -2.53 -10.10
CA GLY A 21 23.99 -1.11 -10.46
C GLY A 21 22.77 -0.60 -11.25
N THR A 22 21.81 -1.47 -11.56
CA THR A 22 20.60 -1.10 -12.30
C THR A 22 19.41 -0.88 -11.35
N PRO A 23 18.73 0.29 -11.39
CA PRO A 23 17.49 0.51 -10.64
C PRO A 23 16.38 -0.44 -11.07
N LEU A 24 15.69 -1.04 -10.10
CA LEU A 24 14.48 -1.83 -10.33
C LEU A 24 13.22 -0.99 -10.12
N ARG A 25 12.11 -1.43 -10.73
CA ARG A 25 10.83 -0.74 -10.62
C ARG A 25 10.15 -1.09 -9.29
N PRO A 26 9.48 -0.14 -8.63
CA PRO A 26 8.64 -0.42 -7.49
C PRO A 26 7.31 -1.03 -7.92
N HIS A 27 6.70 -1.83 -7.05
CA HIS A 27 5.38 -2.42 -7.21
C HIS A 27 4.42 -1.84 -6.17
N VAL A 28 3.15 -1.69 -6.55
CA VAL A 28 2.13 -0.99 -5.75
C VAL A 28 1.82 -1.71 -4.45
N ASP A 29 1.64 -3.03 -4.50
CA ASP A 29 1.37 -3.86 -3.33
C ASP A 29 2.57 -3.97 -2.39
N ASP A 30 3.77 -4.20 -2.92
CA ASP A 30 5.02 -4.19 -2.12
C ASP A 30 5.23 -2.83 -1.42
N THR A 31 4.98 -1.73 -2.14
CA THR A 31 5.06 -0.37 -1.60
C THR A 31 4.02 -0.14 -0.51
N ALA A 32 2.76 -0.50 -0.76
CA ALA A 32 1.66 -0.31 0.18
C ALA A 32 1.88 -1.12 1.48
N VAL A 33 2.27 -2.39 1.38
CA VAL A 33 2.58 -3.24 2.54
C VAL A 33 3.77 -2.66 3.32
N THR A 34 4.81 -2.20 2.63
CA THR A 34 5.97 -1.58 3.29
C THR A 34 5.58 -0.30 4.02
N LEU A 35 4.76 0.56 3.40
CA LEU A 35 4.25 1.77 4.03
C LEU A 35 3.41 1.46 5.27
N LEU A 36 2.54 0.44 5.22
CA LEU A 36 1.77 -0.02 6.38
C LEU A 36 2.68 -0.48 7.53
N ALA A 37 3.75 -1.22 7.21
CA ALA A 37 4.74 -1.66 8.19
C ALA A 37 5.55 -0.48 8.78
N LEU A 38 5.81 0.56 7.98
CA LEU A 38 6.60 1.73 8.37
C LEU A 38 5.76 2.89 8.94
N ARG A 39 4.47 2.70 9.22
CA ARG A 39 3.55 3.79 9.62
C ARG A 39 3.94 4.58 10.87
N GLN A 40 4.85 4.06 11.72
CA GLN A 40 5.40 4.76 12.89
C GLN A 40 6.60 5.66 12.55
N ARG A 41 7.05 5.63 11.29
CA ARG A 41 8.21 6.36 10.76
C ARG A 41 7.76 7.40 9.74
N LYS A 42 6.62 8.06 9.97
CA LYS A 42 6.00 8.99 9.00
C LYS A 42 6.92 10.14 8.56
N GLN A 43 7.85 10.56 9.42
CA GLN A 43 8.79 11.64 9.17
C GLN A 43 10.06 11.20 8.42
N ASP A 44 10.22 9.91 8.14
CA ASP A 44 11.38 9.40 7.41
C ASP A 44 11.26 9.80 5.93
N PRO A 45 12.25 10.52 5.33
CA PRO A 45 12.16 10.99 3.95
C PRO A 45 11.95 9.87 2.92
N ILE A 46 12.41 8.66 3.22
CA ILE A 46 12.22 7.50 2.34
C ILE A 46 10.75 7.04 2.36
N VAL A 47 10.10 7.11 3.54
CA VAL A 47 8.67 6.82 3.69
C VAL A 47 7.84 7.85 2.94
N GLU A 48 8.18 9.14 3.08
CA GLU A 48 7.51 10.23 2.34
C GLU A 48 7.65 10.04 0.83
N SER A 49 8.86 9.73 0.35
CA SER A 49 9.11 9.45 -1.07
C SER A 49 8.28 8.28 -1.60
N GLY A 50 8.17 7.19 -0.82
CA GLY A 50 7.32 6.06 -1.17
C GLY A 50 5.83 6.39 -1.20
N LEU A 51 5.36 7.23 -0.28
CA LEU A 51 3.98 7.70 -0.26
C LEU A 51 3.65 8.56 -1.49
N LEU A 52 4.54 9.51 -1.83
CA LEU A 52 4.40 10.34 -3.04
C LEU A 52 4.42 9.50 -4.32
N TRP A 53 5.29 8.49 -4.38
CA TRP A 53 5.32 7.56 -5.51
C TRP A 53 4.00 6.80 -5.63
N LEU A 54 3.46 6.31 -4.51
CA LEU A 54 2.20 5.58 -4.48
C LEU A 54 1.02 6.47 -4.93
N GLU A 55 0.90 7.69 -4.40
CA GLU A 55 -0.15 8.66 -4.78
C GLU A 55 -0.14 8.96 -6.29
N ARG A 56 1.05 9.07 -6.90
CA ARG A 56 1.20 9.33 -8.34
C ARG A 56 0.90 8.11 -9.21
N THR A 57 1.09 6.90 -8.68
CA THR A 57 1.00 5.66 -9.45
C THR A 57 -0.43 5.10 -9.48
N ILE A 58 -1.18 5.23 -8.38
CA ILE A 58 -2.53 4.65 -8.24
C ILE A 58 -3.47 4.97 -9.41
N PRO A 59 -3.53 6.22 -9.96
CA PRO A 59 -4.48 6.54 -11.03
C PRO A 59 -4.34 5.66 -12.29
N ASP A 60 -3.15 5.11 -12.54
CA ASP A 60 -2.86 4.28 -13.70
C ASP A 60 -3.00 2.77 -13.43
N VAL A 61 -3.44 2.37 -12.23
CA VAL A 61 -3.52 0.97 -11.80
C VAL A 61 -4.92 0.42 -12.04
N SER A 62 -5.02 -0.67 -12.81
CA SER A 62 -6.30 -1.36 -13.10
C SER A 62 -6.58 -2.55 -12.18
N SER A 63 -5.63 -2.96 -11.33
CA SER A 63 -5.75 -4.13 -10.45
C SER A 63 -6.49 -3.79 -9.14
N PRO A 64 -7.68 -4.34 -8.85
CA PRO A 64 -8.38 -4.10 -7.59
C PRO A 64 -7.60 -4.56 -6.36
N TRP A 65 -6.80 -5.63 -6.49
CA TRP A 65 -5.91 -6.10 -5.41
C TRP A 65 -4.91 -5.02 -5.01
N SER A 66 -4.20 -4.48 -6.00
CA SER A 66 -3.17 -3.47 -5.78
C SER A 66 -3.78 -2.17 -5.28
N VAL A 67 -4.92 -1.75 -5.83
CA VAL A 67 -5.64 -0.54 -5.39
C VAL A 67 -6.19 -0.69 -3.96
N ALA A 68 -6.68 -1.86 -3.57
CA ALA A 68 -7.14 -2.12 -2.19
C ALA A 68 -5.99 -2.00 -1.18
N TRP A 69 -4.83 -2.59 -1.46
CA TRP A 69 -3.63 -2.41 -0.64
C TRP A 69 -3.21 -0.95 -0.54
N ALA A 70 -3.18 -0.27 -1.68
CA ALA A 70 -2.81 1.14 -1.75
C ALA A 70 -3.78 2.02 -0.95
N THR A 71 -5.08 1.72 -0.98
CA THR A 71 -6.12 2.39 -0.19
C THR A 71 -5.82 2.30 1.31
N LEU A 72 -5.54 1.09 1.81
CA LEU A 72 -5.19 0.89 3.22
C LEU A 72 -3.93 1.65 3.61
N ALA A 73 -2.91 1.65 2.74
CA ALA A 73 -1.67 2.38 2.98
C ALA A 73 -1.94 3.89 3.03
N LEU A 74 -2.61 4.47 2.04
CA LEU A 74 -2.97 5.89 2.02
C LEU A 74 -3.74 6.31 3.28
N ALA A 75 -4.76 5.53 3.66
CA ALA A 75 -5.55 5.80 4.85
C ALA A 75 -4.71 5.75 6.14
N ALA A 76 -3.70 4.87 6.23
CA ALA A 76 -2.80 4.80 7.39
C ALA A 76 -1.92 6.05 7.56
N TYR A 77 -1.72 6.80 6.48
CA TYR A 77 -1.01 8.08 6.44
C TYR A 77 -1.96 9.28 6.34
N ASP A 78 -3.23 9.09 6.69
CA ASP A 78 -4.23 10.15 6.78
C ASP A 78 -4.46 10.86 5.42
N LYS A 79 -4.23 10.16 4.30
CA LYS A 79 -4.52 10.64 2.95
C LYS A 79 -5.98 10.36 2.57
N SER A 80 -6.52 11.21 1.70
CA SER A 80 -7.85 11.05 1.10
C SER A 80 -7.89 9.77 0.24
N VAL A 81 -8.93 8.98 0.42
CA VAL A 81 -9.14 7.69 -0.29
C VAL A 81 -10.48 7.61 -0.99
N GLU A 82 -11.32 8.66 -0.93
CA GLU A 82 -12.69 8.67 -1.43
C GLU A 82 -12.74 8.38 -2.94
N ALA A 83 -11.85 9.00 -3.72
CA ALA A 83 -11.75 8.74 -5.15
C ALA A 83 -11.33 7.31 -5.46
N VAL A 84 -10.40 6.76 -4.66
CA VAL A 84 -9.88 5.39 -4.82
C VAL A 84 -10.96 4.35 -4.46
N LEU A 85 -11.71 4.59 -3.38
CA LEU A 85 -12.85 3.77 -2.98
C LEU A 85 -14.00 3.82 -4.00
N SER A 86 -14.28 5.00 -4.56
CA SER A 86 -15.26 5.15 -5.63
C SER A 86 -14.86 4.36 -6.89
N TRP A 87 -13.57 4.38 -7.24
CA TRP A 87 -13.04 3.55 -8.32
C TRP A 87 -13.19 2.05 -8.01
N LEU A 88 -12.84 1.61 -6.80
CA LEU A 88 -13.02 0.21 -6.37
C LEU A 88 -14.48 -0.23 -6.41
N GLY A 89 -15.42 0.67 -6.07
CA GLY A 89 -16.85 0.39 -6.08
C GLY A 89 -17.49 0.40 -7.47
N SER A 90 -16.86 1.08 -8.42
CA SER A 90 -17.31 1.15 -9.82
C SER A 90 -16.67 0.11 -10.73
N ALA A 91 -15.72 -0.68 -10.23
CA ALA A 91 -15.07 -1.77 -10.96
C ALA A 91 -16.14 -2.70 -11.59
N PRO A 92 -16.29 -2.68 -12.94
CA PRO A 92 -17.57 -3.00 -13.59
C PRO A 92 -17.93 -4.48 -13.68
N ASP A 93 -17.14 -5.39 -13.13
CA ASP A 93 -17.44 -6.82 -13.22
C ASP A 93 -17.23 -7.58 -11.91
N ARG A 94 -18.31 -8.21 -11.45
CA ARG A 94 -18.30 -9.20 -10.37
C ARG A 94 -17.52 -10.47 -10.75
N CYS A 95 -17.12 -10.62 -12.02
CA CYS A 95 -16.19 -11.64 -12.53
C CYS A 95 -14.70 -11.32 -12.28
N VAL A 96 -14.31 -10.11 -11.85
CA VAL A 96 -12.88 -9.76 -11.58
C VAL A 96 -12.39 -10.28 -10.21
N PHE A 97 -13.29 -10.84 -9.40
CA PHE A 97 -12.97 -11.43 -8.10
C PHE A 97 -12.95 -12.97 -8.12
N GLU A 98 -12.42 -13.59 -9.20
CA GLU A 98 -12.22 -15.05 -9.23
C GLU A 98 -11.40 -15.55 -8.04
N HIS A 99 -10.58 -14.67 -7.45
CA HIS A 99 -9.84 -14.91 -6.23
C HIS A 99 -10.53 -14.25 -5.02
N THR A 100 -11.00 -15.09 -4.09
CA THR A 100 -11.54 -14.67 -2.78
C THR A 100 -10.61 -13.72 -2.03
N GLY A 101 -9.30 -13.85 -2.23
CA GLY A 101 -8.30 -12.93 -1.66
C GLY A 101 -8.49 -11.48 -2.12
N THR A 102 -8.76 -11.25 -3.41
CA THR A 102 -9.00 -9.90 -3.94
C THR A 102 -10.27 -9.29 -3.37
N LEU A 103 -11.36 -10.07 -3.31
CA LEU A 103 -12.60 -9.61 -2.70
C LEU A 103 -12.39 -9.26 -1.21
N ALA A 104 -11.69 -10.12 -0.47
CA ALA A 104 -11.40 -9.87 0.93
C ALA A 104 -10.58 -8.58 1.12
N MET A 105 -9.56 -8.36 0.30
CA MET A 105 -8.76 -7.12 0.34
C MET A 105 -9.60 -5.88 0.01
N VAL A 106 -10.48 -5.96 -0.99
CA VAL A 106 -11.40 -4.86 -1.32
C VAL A 106 -12.36 -4.57 -0.15
N CYS A 107 -12.93 -5.60 0.48
CA CYS A 107 -13.76 -5.44 1.67
C CYS A 107 -12.99 -4.77 2.82
N LEU A 108 -11.75 -5.18 3.07
CA LEU A 108 -10.89 -4.55 4.08
C LEU A 108 -10.59 -3.08 3.72
N ALA A 109 -10.39 -2.76 2.45
CA ALA A 109 -10.19 -1.39 1.99
C ALA A 109 -11.45 -0.53 2.20
N PHE A 110 -12.65 -1.03 1.92
CA PHE A 110 -13.89 -0.33 2.25
C PHE A 110 -14.08 -0.15 3.76
N ASP A 111 -13.63 -1.11 4.56
CA ASP A 111 -13.64 -1.07 6.03
C ASP A 111 -12.29 -0.61 6.63
N TYR A 112 -11.60 0.32 5.95
CA TYR A 112 -10.22 0.67 6.30
C TYR A 112 -10.07 1.16 7.75
N SER A 113 -11.08 1.85 8.30
CA SER A 113 -11.03 2.40 9.66
C SER A 113 -10.93 1.28 10.72
N ASN A 114 -11.78 0.25 10.60
CA ASN A 114 -11.73 -0.90 11.49
C ASN A 114 -10.50 -1.77 11.22
N THR A 115 -10.16 -1.95 9.93
CA THR A 115 -8.97 -2.71 9.51
C THR A 115 -7.69 -2.14 10.13
N LEU A 116 -7.48 -0.82 10.02
CA LEU A 116 -6.29 -0.16 10.57
C LEU A 116 -6.28 -0.16 12.10
N SER A 117 -7.45 -0.10 12.73
CA SER A 117 -7.60 -0.22 14.19
C SER A 117 -7.20 -1.63 14.67
N ALA A 118 -7.66 -2.68 13.98
CA ALA A 118 -7.26 -4.06 14.26
C ALA A 118 -5.75 -4.29 14.07
N LEU A 119 -5.13 -3.62 13.09
CA LEU A 119 -3.68 -3.63 12.88
C LEU A 119 -2.90 -2.82 13.93
N ARG A 120 -3.55 -1.98 14.76
CA ARG A 120 -2.91 -1.32 15.91
C ARG A 120 -2.85 -2.22 17.13
N GLY A 121 -3.96 -2.88 17.47
CA GLY A 121 -4.06 -3.71 18.67
C GLY A 121 -3.12 -4.92 18.74
N LYS A 122 -2.48 -5.31 17.63
CA LYS A 122 -1.51 -6.43 17.60
C LYS A 122 -0.08 -6.04 18.01
N TYR A 123 0.28 -4.76 18.02
CA TYR A 123 1.66 -4.32 18.26
C TYR A 123 1.89 -3.65 19.63
N GLU A 124 0.86 -3.46 20.43
CA GLU A 124 0.98 -2.90 21.80
C GLU A 124 1.39 -3.95 22.85
N HIS A 125 1.56 -5.22 22.47
CA HIS A 125 1.87 -6.32 23.39
C HIS A 125 3.32 -6.85 23.35
N TYR A 126 4.24 -6.17 22.68
CA TYR A 126 5.67 -6.48 22.79
C TYR A 126 6.40 -5.32 23.49
N PRO A 127 6.83 -5.49 24.75
CA PRO A 127 7.69 -4.50 25.38
C PRO A 127 9.08 -4.53 24.69
N SER A 128 9.59 -3.33 24.40
CA SER A 128 10.97 -3.07 24.00
C SER A 128 11.96 -3.37 25.10
#